data_AF-A0ABD0NQW7-F1
#
_entry.id   AF-A0ABD0NQW7-F1
#
_cell.length_a   1.000
_cell.length_b   1.000
_cell.length_c   1.000
_cell.angle_alpha   90.00
_cell.angle_beta   90.00
_cell.angle_gamma   90.00
#
_symmetry.space_group_name_H-M   'P 1'
#
loop_
_entity.id
_entity.type
_entity.pdbx_description
1 polymer ?
#
loop_
_entity_poly.entity_id
_entity_poly.type
_entity_poly.pdbx_seq_one_letter_code
_entity_poly.pdbx_strand_id
1 'polypeptide(L)' 'AFSLSIRDTTPEQCDVVKHYKIRALDNGGYYISPSTTFSSLQELVKYYS' A
#
# COMPACT_ATOMS: atom_id res chain seq x y z
N ALA A 1 13.35 2.05 -1.11
CA ALA A 1 12.11 1.45 -1.65
C ALA A 1 11.14 1.21 -0.48
N PHE A 2 9.85 1.43 -0.66
CA PHE A 2 8.85 1.33 0.41
C PHE A 2 7.86 0.18 0.16
N SER A 3 7.25 -0.33 1.23
CA SER A 3 6.17 -1.32 1.17
C SER A 3 5.09 -1.04 2.21
N LEU A 4 3.84 -1.31 1.87
CA LEU A 4 2.72 -1.35 2.81
C LEU A 4 2.48 -2.80 3.22
N SER A 5 2.49 -3.09 4.52
CA SER A 5 2.27 -4.43 5.06
C SER A 5 0.95 -4.46 5.82
N ILE A 6 0.02 -5.31 5.39
CA ILE A 6 -1.31 -5.45 5.99
C ILE A 6 -1.45 -6.86 6.55
N ARG A 7 -1.84 -6.96 7.82
CA ARG A 7 -2.24 -8.24 8.41
C ARG A 7 -3.66 -8.55 7.97
N ASP A 8 -3.84 -9.71 7.36
CA ASP A 8 -5.12 -10.25 6.94
C ASP A 8 -5.46 -11.44 7.84
N THR A 9 -6.53 -11.29 8.62
CA THR A 9 -7.03 -12.31 9.54
C THR A 9 -8.42 -12.68 9.08
N THR A 10 -8.56 -13.82 8.41
CA THR A 10 -9.87 -14.40 8.07
C THR A 10 -10.12 -15.64 8.93
N PRO A 11 -11.37 -15.96 9.29
CA PRO A 11 -11.67 -17.15 10.10
C PRO A 11 -11.25 -18.46 9.42
N GLU A 12 -11.14 -18.43 8.09
CA GLU A 12 -10.89 -19.58 7.22
C GLU A 12 -9.39 -19.77 6.92
N GLN A 13 -8.56 -18.75 7.17
CA GLN A 13 -7.15 -18.73 6.78
C GLN A 13 -6.27 -18.38 8.00
N CYS A 14 -5.09 -18.99 8.09
CA CYS A 14 -4.09 -18.62 9.10
C CYS A 14 -3.70 -17.14 8.94
N ASP A 15 -3.23 -16.47 10.00
CA ASP A 15 -2.79 -15.07 9.93
C ASP A 15 -1.75 -14.87 8.82
N VAL A 16 -2.11 -14.08 7.79
CA VAL A 16 -1.21 -13.76 6.68
C VAL A 16 -0.82 -12.29 6.75
N VAL A 17 0.44 -11.98 6.43
CA VAL A 17 0.87 -10.60 6.17
C VAL A 17 1.05 -10.42 4.65
N LYS A 18 0.23 -9.54 4.07
CA LYS A 18 0.32 -9.16 2.66
C LYS A 18 1.23 -7.94 2.52
N HIS A 19 2.26 -8.03 1.70
CA HIS A 19 3.19 -6.95 1.42
C HIS A 19 2.95 -6.37 0.03
N TYR A 20 2.65 -5.07 -0.03
CA TYR A 20 2.42 -4.34 -1.27
C TYR A 20 3.59 -3.40 -1.55
N LYS A 21 4.18 -3.51 -2.74
CA LYS A 21 5.26 -2.60 -3.15
C LYS A 21 4.68 -1.21 -3.43
N ILE A 22 5.22 -0.20 -2.76
CA ILE A 22 4.93 1.19 -3.08
C ILE A 22 5.94 1.65 -4.13
N ARG A 23 5.44 2.15 -5.26
CA ARG A 23 6.24 2.74 -6.33
C ARG A 23 6.19 4.25 -6.24
N ALA A 24 7.30 4.89 -6.60
CA ALA A 24 7.38 6.35 -6.75
C ALA A 24 7.19 6.72 -8.22
N LEU A 25 6.57 7.87 -8.47
CA LEU A 25 6.47 8.48 -9.80
C LEU A 25 7.63 9.46 -10.01
N ASP A 26 8.04 9.65 -11.27
CA ASP A 26 9.16 10.55 -11.61
C ASP A 26 8.86 12.02 -11.30
N ASN A 27 7.59 12.42 -11.38
CA ASN A 27 7.10 13.77 -11.06
C ASN A 27 6.74 13.96 -9.58
N GLY A 28 7.13 13.01 -8.72
CA GLY A 28 6.71 12.97 -7.32
C GLY A 28 5.36 12.29 -7.14
N GLY A 29 5.19 11.68 -5.97
CA GLY A 29 4.00 10.90 -5.63
C GLY A 29 4.24 9.40 -5.60
N TYR A 30 3.23 8.68 -5.13
CA TYR A 30 3.31 7.27 -4.76
C TYR A 30 2.07 6.49 -5.21
N TYR A 31 2.26 5.23 -5.55
CA TYR A 31 1.15 4.33 -5.84
C TYR A 31 1.47 2.87 -5.47
N ILE A 32 0.41 2.11 -5.19
CA ILE A 32 0.44 0.64 -5.14
C ILE A 32 -0.22 0.10 -6.42
N SER A 33 -1.40 0.62 -6.78
CA SER A 33 -2.07 0.36 -8.06
C SER A 33 -1.90 1.55 -9.00
N PRO A 34 -1.55 1.37 -10.29
CA PRO A 34 -1.47 2.46 -11.26
C PRO A 34 -2.77 3.26 -11.43
N SER A 35 -3.92 2.69 -11.04
CA SER A 35 -5.24 3.36 -11.08
C SER A 35 -5.41 4.46 -10.02
N THR A 36 -4.54 4.53 -9.02
CA THR A 36 -4.71 5.44 -7.88
C THR A 36 -3.35 5.92 -7.37
N THR A 37 -3.13 7.23 -7.47
CA THR A 37 -1.86 7.88 -7.12
C THR A 37 -2.06 8.89 -5.99
N PHE A 38 -1.03 9.09 -5.18
CA PHE A 38 -1.06 10.00 -4.03
C PHE A 38 0.13 10.95 -4.06
N SER A 39 -0.04 12.16 -3.56
CA SER A 39 1.04 13.15 -3.55
C SER A 39 2.06 12.87 -2.44
N SER A 40 1.63 12.17 -1.38
CA SER A 40 2.47 11.82 -0.23
C SER A 40 2.21 10.39 0.26
N LEU A 41 3.15 9.85 1.03
CA LEU A 41 2.96 8.55 1.69
C LEU A 41 1.83 8.60 2.72
N GLN A 42 1.62 9.74 3.37
CA GLN A 42 0.56 9.94 4.36
C GLN A 42 -0.83 9.81 3.73
N GLU A 43 -1.04 10.40 2.54
CA GLU A 43 -2.28 10.25 1.78
C GLU A 43 -2.51 8.80 1.35
N LEU A 44 -1.46 8.13 0.86
CA LEU A 44 -1.51 6.71 0.48
C LEU A 44 -1.92 5.83 1.67
N VAL A 45 -1.26 6.01 2.82
CA VAL A 45 -1.58 5.25 4.04
C VAL A 45 -3.01 5.53 4.48
N LYS A 46 -3.44 6.81 4.49
CA LYS A 46 -4.81 7.19 4.86
C LYS A 46 -5.87 6.55 3.97
N TYR A 47 -5.58 6.33 2.69
CA TYR A 47 -6.52 5.68 1.77
C TYR A 47 -6.67 4.17 2.02
N TYR A 48 -5.60 3.48 2.44
CA TYR A 48 -5.57 2.03 2.65
C TYR A 48 -5.68 1.58 4.12
N SER A 49 -5.88 2.53 5.05
CA SER A 49 -6.06 2.25 6.49
C SER A 49 -7.51 1.92 6.83
#